data_AF-A0A1G7RF29-F1
#
_entry.id   AF-A0A1G7RF29-F1
#
_cell.length_a   1.000
_cell.length_b   1.000
_cell.length_c   1.000
_cell.angle_alpha   90.00
_cell.angle_beta   90.00
_cell.angle_gamma   90.00
#
_symmetry.space_group_name_H-M   'P 1'
#
loop_
_entity.id
_entity.type
_entity.pdbx_description
1 polymer ?
#
loop_
_entity_poly.entity_id
_entity_poly.type
_entity_poly.pdbx_seq_one_letter_code
_entity_poly.pdbx_strand_id
1 'polypeptide(L)'
;MALDTPRTLRLIAFGIGGLAALAAAVELTQTILPTDTGHVVRDDALRGTLARCRDLTPEDYATDTECRAAWEAARQRFFDLAPEPAGTE
;
A
#
# COMPACT_ATOMS: atom_id res chain seq x y z
N MET A 1 21.76 -6.54 -48.46
CA MET A 1 21.64 -7.39 -47.25
C MET A 1 20.22 -7.92 -47.23
N ALA A 2 20.00 -9.12 -47.77
CA ALA A 2 18.68 -9.76 -47.68
C ALA A 2 18.51 -10.19 -46.23
N LEU A 3 17.69 -9.47 -45.46
CA LEU A 3 17.28 -9.98 -44.16
C LEU A 3 16.48 -11.26 -44.43
N ASP A 4 16.97 -12.39 -43.94
CA ASP A 4 16.20 -13.63 -43.85
C ASP A 4 14.88 -13.33 -43.12
N THR A 5 13.80 -13.11 -43.88
CA THR A 5 12.43 -12.87 -43.42
C THR A 5 12.01 -13.75 -42.23
N PRO A 6 12.31 -15.07 -42.19
CA PRO A 6 11.98 -15.89 -41.02
C PRO A 6 12.80 -15.55 -39.77
N ARG A 7 14.02 -15.04 -39.91
CA ARG A 7 14.89 -14.62 -38.80
C ARG A 7 14.38 -13.31 -38.17
N THR A 8 13.94 -12.37 -38.99
CA THR A 8 13.38 -11.10 -38.52
C THR A 8 12.06 -11.30 -37.78
N LEU A 9 11.17 -12.15 -38.30
CA LEU A 9 9.90 -12.49 -37.64
C LEU A 9 10.10 -13.14 -36.26
N ARG A 10 11.10 -14.03 -36.13
CA ARG A 10 11.44 -14.64 -34.82
C ARG A 10 11.91 -13.59 -33.81
N LEU A 11 12.76 -12.65 -34.22
CA LEU A 11 13.25 -11.59 -33.33
C LEU A 11 12.11 -10.69 -32.85
N ILE A 12 11.15 -10.37 -33.72
CA ILE A 12 9.96 -9.59 -33.34
C ILE A 12 9.10 -10.37 -32.33
N ALA A 13 8.86 -11.66 -32.56
CA ALA A 13 8.09 -12.49 -31.63
C ALA A 13 8.75 -12.60 -30.25
N PHE A 14 10.08 -12.76 -30.20
CA PHE A 14 10.83 -12.71 -28.94
C PHE A 14 10.78 -11.35 -28.28
N GLY A 15 10.85 -10.25 -29.05
CA GLY A 15 10.73 -8.89 -28.52
C GLY A 15 9.37 -8.61 -27.88
N ILE A 16 8.28 -8.99 -28.56
CA ILE A 16 6.91 -8.83 -28.04
C ILE A 16 6.69 -9.73 -26.81
N GLY A 17 7.11 -10.99 -26.87
CA GLY A 17 7.01 -11.92 -25.73
C GLY A 17 7.83 -11.47 -24.52
N GLY A 18 9.03 -10.93 -24.75
CA GLY A 18 9.87 -10.36 -23.69
C GLY A 18 9.26 -9.13 -23.04
N LEU A 19 8.66 -8.22 -23.82
CA LEU A 19 7.95 -7.06 -23.29
C LEU A 19 6.73 -7.45 -22.44
N ALA A 20 5.95 -8.44 -22.86
CA ALA A 20 4.82 -8.94 -22.09
C ALA A 20 5.26 -9.56 -20.75
N ALA A 21 6.36 -10.33 -20.75
CA ALA A 21 6.92 -10.92 -19.53
C ALA A 21 7.42 -9.84 -18.55
N LEU A 22 8.03 -8.76 -19.05
CA LEU A 22 8.47 -7.63 -18.22
C LEU A 22 7.29 -6.87 -17.61
N ALA A 23 6.22 -6.64 -18.36
CA ALA A 23 5.01 -5.98 -17.84
C ALA A 23 4.38 -6.79 -16.70
N ALA A 24 4.22 -8.11 -16.89
CA ALA A 24 3.72 -9.00 -15.85
C ALA A 24 4.63 -9.03 -14.61
N ALA A 25 5.95 -9.00 -14.80
CA ALA A 25 6.91 -8.93 -13.69
C ALA A 25 6.80 -7.62 -12.91
N VAL A 26 6.58 -6.48 -13.58
CA VAL A 26 6.39 -5.18 -12.91
C VAL A 26 5.12 -5.18 -12.06
N GLU A 27 4.00 -5.66 -12.61
CA GLU A 27 2.75 -5.80 -11.84
C GLU A 27 2.91 -6.74 -10.63
N LEU A 28 3.62 -7.86 -10.81
CA LEU A 28 3.93 -8.78 -9.72
C LEU A 28 4.86 -8.14 -8.67
N THR A 29 5.79 -7.29 -9.09
CA THR A 29 6.68 -6.58 -8.16
C THR A 29 5.93 -5.51 -7.37
N GLN A 30 4.97 -4.82 -7.99
CA GLN A 30 4.11 -3.84 -7.30
C GLN A 30 3.18 -4.48 -6.26
N THR A 31 2.75 -5.72 -6.48
CA THR A 31 1.95 -6.46 -5.49
C THR A 31 2.79 -7.00 -4.33
N ILE A 32 4.06 -7.34 -4.56
CA ILE A 32 4.96 -7.90 -3.53
C ILE A 32 5.71 -6.80 -2.75
N LEU A 33 6.07 -5.71 -3.42
CA LEU A 33 6.70 -4.54 -2.82
C LEU A 33 5.70 -3.38 -2.86
N PRO A 34 4.77 -3.31 -1.90
CA PRO A 34 3.99 -2.10 -1.72
C PRO A 34 4.98 -0.97 -1.41
N THR A 35 5.15 -0.05 -2.33
CA THR A 35 6.03 1.13 -2.19
C THR A 35 5.56 2.07 -1.07
N ASP A 36 4.40 1.81 -0.49
CA ASP A 36 3.80 2.57 0.60
C ASP A 36 4.34 2.17 1.98
N THR A 37 5.67 2.12 2.08
CA THR A 37 6.38 1.89 3.34
C THR A 37 5.99 2.91 4.42
N GLY A 38 5.61 4.13 4.01
CA GLY A 38 5.11 5.16 4.92
C GLY A 38 3.78 4.78 5.59
N HIS A 39 2.84 4.18 4.85
CA HIS A 39 1.58 3.70 5.42
C HIS A 39 1.81 2.53 6.38
N VAL A 40 2.69 1.60 6.04
CA VAL A 40 3.04 0.45 6.89
C VAL A 40 3.65 0.92 8.23
N VAL A 41 4.62 1.84 8.19
CA VAL A 41 5.24 2.39 9.40
C VAL A 41 4.22 3.13 10.27
N ARG A 42 3.32 3.91 9.64
CA ARG A 42 2.23 4.61 10.33
C ARG A 42 1.23 3.64 10.97
N ASP A 43 0.94 2.52 10.30
CA ASP A 43 0.06 1.48 10.82
C ASP A 43 0.67 0.72 12.00
N ASP A 44 1.98 0.44 11.95
CA ASP A 44 2.69 -0.20 13.05
C ASP A 44 2.70 0.69 14.31
N ALA A 45 2.94 1.98 14.14
CA ALA A 45 2.85 2.96 15.23
C ALA A 45 1.43 3.05 15.82
N LEU A 46 0.40 3.05 14.96
CA LEU A 46 -0.99 3.05 15.40
C LEU A 46 -1.35 1.76 16.16
N ARG A 47 -0.93 0.60 15.66
CA ARG A 47 -1.12 -0.70 16.35
C ARG A 47 -0.43 -0.74 17.71
N GLY A 48 0.79 -0.20 17.82
CA GLY A 48 1.50 -0.11 19.10
C GLY A 48 0.77 0.77 20.12
N THR A 49 0.19 1.88 19.66
CA THR A 49 -0.59 2.80 20.51
C THR A 49 -1.89 2.13 20.98
N LEU A 50 -2.64 1.50 20.07
CA LEU A 50 -3.87 0.77 20.41
C LEU A 50 -3.63 -0.37 21.40
N ALA A 51 -2.51 -1.09 21.26
CA ALA A 51 -2.13 -2.15 22.20
C ALA A 51 -1.97 -1.63 23.63
N ARG A 52 -1.36 -0.44 23.79
CA ARG A 52 -1.24 0.24 25.08
C ARG A 52 -2.61 0.67 25.62
N CYS A 53 -3.45 1.25 24.76
CA CYS A 53 -4.78 1.73 25.14
C CYS A 53 -5.74 0.61 25.56
N ARG A 54 -5.56 -0.61 25.05
CA ARG A 54 -6.40 -1.77 25.39
C ARG A 54 -6.33 -2.15 26.87
N ASP A 55 -5.18 -1.92 27.50
CA ASP A 55 -4.93 -2.32 28.88
C ASP A 55 -5.33 -1.20 29.88
N LEU A 56 -5.90 -0.09 29.40
CA LEU A 56 -6.43 1.00 30.25
C LEU A 56 -7.76 0.61 30.90
N THR A 57 -7.99 1.13 32.11
CA THR A 57 -9.31 1.07 32.73
C THR A 57 -10.29 1.99 31.99
N PRO A 58 -11.61 1.73 32.06
CA PRO A 58 -12.62 2.60 31.46
C PRO A 58 -12.53 4.06 31.95
N GLU A 59 -12.22 4.24 33.23
CA GLU A 59 -12.06 5.55 33.86
C GLU A 59 -10.86 6.30 33.30
N ASP A 60 -9.71 5.62 33.16
CA ASP A 60 -8.50 6.21 32.58
C ASP A 60 -8.71 6.54 31.09
N TYR A 61 -9.32 5.63 30.35
CA TYR A 61 -9.64 5.82 28.92
C TYR A 61 -10.52 7.05 28.66
N ALA A 62 -11.48 7.34 29.54
CA ALA A 62 -12.37 8.49 29.39
C ALA A 62 -11.59 9.82 29.39
N THR A 63 -10.49 9.87 30.14
CA THR A 63 -9.62 11.05 30.25
C THR A 63 -8.47 11.05 29.23
N ASP A 64 -8.12 9.90 28.67
CA ASP A 64 -7.03 9.75 27.72
C ASP A 64 -7.46 10.17 26.30
N THR A 65 -7.15 11.42 25.95
CA THR A 65 -7.43 11.99 24.64
C THR A 65 -6.65 11.33 23.51
N GLU A 66 -5.45 10.82 23.79
CA GLU A 66 -4.57 10.20 22.79
C GLU A 66 -5.13 8.83 22.38
N CYS A 67 -5.55 8.03 23.36
CA CYS A 67 -6.17 6.74 23.12
C CYS A 67 -7.51 6.85 22.40
N ARG A 68 -8.34 7.85 22.72
CA ARG A 68 -9.59 8.09 21.98
C ARG A 68 -9.33 8.47 20.53
N ALA A 69 -8.33 9.33 20.28
CA ALA A 69 -7.96 9.72 18.92
C ALA A 69 -7.40 8.53 18.12
N ALA A 70 -6.58 7.68 18.76
CA ALA A 70 -6.06 6.46 18.14
C ALA A 70 -7.17 5.48 17.73
N TRP A 71 -8.16 5.27 18.60
CA TRP A 71 -9.33 4.42 18.28
C TRP A 71 -10.20 5.02 17.18
N GLU A 72 -10.39 6.33 17.16
CA GLU A 72 -11.10 7.03 16.08
C GLU A 72 -10.40 6.84 14.73
N ALA A 73 -9.08 7.05 14.68
CA ALA A 73 -8.27 6.86 13.47
C ALA A 73 -8.27 5.40 12.98
N ALA A 74 -8.28 4.43 13.90
CA ALA A 74 -8.39 3.02 13.57
C ALA A 74 -9.77 2.67 13.01
N ARG A 75 -10.83 3.22 13.60
CA ARG A 75 -12.21 3.04 13.15
C ARG A 75 -12.42 3.63 11.76
N GLN A 76 -11.94 4.85 11.51
CA GLN A 76 -12.03 5.50 10.20
C GLN A 76 -11.37 4.64 9.11
N ARG A 77 -10.16 4.12 9.37
CA ARG A 77 -9.48 3.17 8.47
C ARG A 77 -10.27 1.89 8.24
N PHE A 78 -10.84 1.29 9.31
CA PHE A 78 -11.59 0.05 9.17
C PHE A 78 -12.81 0.21 8.25
N PHE A 79 -13.45 1.38 8.28
CA PHE A 79 -14.58 1.70 7.42
C PHE A 79 -14.19 2.37 6.10
N ASP A 80 -12.89 2.46 5.80
CA ASP A 80 -12.33 3.20 4.66
C ASP A 80 -12.92 4.62 4.53
N LEU A 81 -13.25 5.21 5.68
CA LEU A 81 -13.62 6.61 5.79
C LEU A 81 -12.33 7.38 5.66
N ALA A 82 -11.90 7.59 4.41
CA ALA A 82 -10.76 8.45 4.15
C ALA A 82 -11.02 9.79 4.88
N PRO A 83 -10.11 10.24 5.75
CA PRO A 83 -10.18 11.62 6.22
C PRO A 83 -10.11 12.48 4.96
N GLU A 84 -11.18 13.21 4.69
CA GLU A 84 -11.23 14.16 3.58
C GLU A 84 -9.95 15.00 3.66
N PRO A 85 -9.08 15.01 2.63
CA PRO A 85 -7.93 15.89 2.66
C PRO A 85 -8.51 17.30 2.72
N ALA A 86 -8.29 17.99 3.84
CA ALA A 86 -8.68 19.38 4.00
C ALA A 86 -8.15 20.13 2.79
N GLY A 87 -9.06 20.49 1.88
CA GLY A 87 -8.74 21.21 0.67
C GLY A 87 -8.09 22.51 1.09
N THR A 88 -6.81 22.66 0.77
CA THR A 88 -6.18 23.97 0.76
C THR A 88 -6.78 24.73 -0.42
N GLU A 89 -7.80 25.55 -0.13
CA GLU A 89 -8.16 26.71 -0.97
C GLU A 89 -7.03 27.75 -0.98
#